data_AF-A0A954WV71-F1
#
_entry.id   AF-A0A954WV71-F1
#
_cell.length_a   1.000
_cell.length_b   1.000
_cell.length_c   1.000
_cell.angle_alpha   90.00
_cell.angle_beta   90.00
_cell.angle_gamma   90.00
#
_symmetry.space_group_name_H-M   'P 1'
#
loop_
_entity.id
_entity.type
_entity.pdbx_description
1 polymer ?
#
loop_
_entity_poly.entity_id
_entity_poly.type
_entity_poly.pdbx_seq_one_letter_code
_entity_poly.pdbx_strand_id
1 'polypeptide(L)'
;MMEPLISIQIQGDQKFLLPGDVMTCDYQIDAVAKDDLQAVEVSVMWHTEGKGDEDLGVHYFERRVPADVEDHDLRAWRRFETIMPNSPLSYDGELLKVFWCVRVRAFLRQGRQFSAELPFQLGDSRFLPTDKTHSNTN
;
A
#
# COMPACT_ATOMS: atom_id res chain seq x y z
N MET A 1 -14.92 -2.61 21.95
CA MET A 1 -13.56 -3.02 21.50
C MET A 1 -13.23 -2.17 20.29
N MET A 2 -12.11 -1.45 20.27
CA MET A 2 -11.77 -0.50 19.21
C MET A 2 -11.24 -1.20 17.96
N GLU A 3 -11.45 -0.56 16.81
CA GLU A 3 -10.74 -0.82 15.57
C GLU A 3 -9.27 -0.39 15.73
N PRO A 4 -8.29 -1.22 15.33
CA PRO A 4 -6.88 -0.86 15.39
C PRO A 4 -6.62 0.36 14.50
N LEU A 5 -5.73 1.23 14.95
CA LEU A 5 -5.21 2.30 14.12
C LEU A 5 -4.00 1.77 13.35
N ILE A 6 -4.05 1.81 12.02
CA ILE A 6 -2.94 1.37 11.16
C ILE A 6 -2.38 2.62 10.49
N SER A 7 -1.13 2.96 10.81
CA SER A 7 -0.41 4.06 10.18
C SER A 7 0.58 3.52 9.16
N ILE A 8 0.64 4.15 7.99
CA ILE A 8 1.53 3.79 6.87
C ILE A 8 2.16 5.08 6.35
N GLN A 9 3.46 5.07 6.09
CA GLN A 9 4.18 6.21 5.54
C GLN A 9 5.28 5.74 4.58
N ILE A 10 5.22 6.19 3.32
CA ILE A 10 6.34 6.07 2.38
C ILE A 10 7.31 7.23 2.66
N GLN A 11 8.61 6.96 2.72
CA GLN A 11 9.63 7.99 2.91
C GLN A 11 9.90 8.73 1.58
N GLY A 12 10.09 10.05 1.64
CA GLY A 12 10.29 10.90 0.46
C GLY A 12 8.98 11.49 -0.10
N ASP A 13 8.93 11.76 -1.41
CA ASP A 13 7.68 12.17 -2.07
C ASP A 13 6.76 10.96 -2.19
N GLN A 14 5.83 10.87 -1.23
CA GLN A 14 4.91 9.74 -1.06
C GLN A 14 4.08 9.41 -2.30
N LYS A 15 4.00 10.30 -3.29
CA LYS A 15 3.09 10.18 -4.41
C LYS A 15 3.70 9.58 -5.66
N PHE A 16 5.02 9.61 -5.84
CA PHE A 16 5.65 9.24 -7.11
C PHE A 16 6.93 8.44 -6.90
N LEU A 17 6.98 7.25 -7.51
CA LEU A 17 8.15 6.38 -7.57
C LEU A 17 8.40 6.00 -9.03
N LEU A 18 9.66 5.84 -9.40
CA LEU A 18 10.08 5.36 -10.70
C LEU A 18 10.49 3.89 -10.64
N PRO A 19 10.43 3.16 -11.76
CA PRO A 19 11.06 1.86 -11.87
C PRO A 19 12.53 1.88 -11.43
N GLY A 20 12.91 0.91 -10.59
CA GLY A 20 14.25 0.82 -10.03
C GLY A 20 14.49 1.67 -8.77
N ASP A 21 13.57 2.56 -8.38
CA ASP A 21 13.66 3.26 -7.11
C ASP A 21 13.58 2.29 -5.94
N VAL A 22 14.32 2.60 -4.86
CA VAL A 22 14.12 1.92 -3.58
C VAL A 22 12.99 2.62 -2.85
N MET A 23 11.84 1.96 -2.74
CA MET A 23 10.77 2.41 -1.88
C MET A 23 11.08 2.02 -0.44
N THR A 24 11.20 3.01 0.45
CA THR A 24 11.26 2.80 1.90
C THR A 24 9.91 3.14 2.51
N CYS A 25 9.33 2.22 3.29
CA CYS A 25 8.03 2.42 3.89
C CYS A 25 8.02 1.99 5.36
N ASP A 26 7.39 2.81 6.17
CA ASP A 26 7.19 2.63 7.59
C ASP A 26 5.73 2.33 7.90
N TYR A 27 5.49 1.52 8.92
CA TYR A 27 4.15 1.29 9.43
C TYR A 27 4.14 1.03 10.94
N GLN A 28 2.96 1.21 11.54
CA GLN A 28 2.70 0.96 12.96
C GLN A 28 1.25 0.51 13.16
N ILE A 29 1.01 -0.33 14.17
CA ILE A 29 -0.33 -0.76 14.58
C ILE A 29 -0.58 -0.30 16.02
N ASP A 30 -1.57 0.56 16.22
CA ASP A 30 -1.97 1.10 17.52
C ASP A 30 -3.43 0.76 17.85
N ALA A 31 -3.89 1.22 19.02
CA ALA A 31 -5.27 1.04 19.51
C ALA A 31 -5.75 -0.43 19.61
N VAL A 32 -4.83 -1.39 19.73
CA VAL A 32 -5.11 -2.82 19.92
C VAL A 32 -4.21 -3.43 21.01
N ALA A 33 -4.73 -4.41 21.74
CA ALA A 33 -3.94 -5.16 22.70
C ALA A 33 -2.94 -6.06 21.96
N LYS A 34 -1.70 -6.12 22.47
CA LYS A 34 -0.63 -6.96 21.93
C LYS A 34 -1.09 -8.41 21.69
N ASP A 35 -1.70 -9.01 22.71
CA ASP A 35 -2.08 -10.43 22.68
C ASP A 35 -3.23 -10.72 21.71
N ASP A 36 -4.00 -9.70 21.33
CA ASP A 36 -5.08 -9.83 20.35
C ASP A 36 -4.56 -9.83 18.91
N LEU A 37 -3.38 -9.26 18.64
CA LEU A 37 -2.77 -9.18 17.31
C LEU A 37 -2.01 -10.48 16.99
N GLN A 38 -2.54 -11.26 16.05
CA GLN A 38 -2.05 -12.59 15.68
C GLN A 38 -1.05 -12.56 14.52
N ALA A 39 -1.20 -11.59 13.63
CA ALA A 39 -0.24 -11.35 12.56
C ALA A 39 -0.40 -9.95 11.98
N VAL A 40 0.66 -9.46 11.35
CA VAL A 40 0.62 -8.29 10.47
C VAL A 40 1.17 -8.70 9.12
N GLU A 41 0.43 -8.40 8.06
CA GLU A 41 0.91 -8.50 6.69
C GLU A 41 1.13 -7.12 6.09
N VAL A 42 2.18 -7.01 5.31
CA VAL A 42 2.48 -5.84 4.49
C VAL A 42 2.61 -6.28 3.06
N SER A 43 2.01 -5.53 2.15
CA SER A 43 2.08 -5.80 0.72
C SER A 43 2.30 -4.50 -0.05
N VAL A 44 3.16 -4.56 -1.05
CA VAL A 44 3.19 -3.57 -2.13
C VAL A 44 2.53 -4.23 -3.31
N MET A 45 1.41 -3.67 -3.74
CA MET A 45 0.56 -4.34 -4.72
C MET A 45 -0.04 -3.35 -5.70
N TRP A 46 -0.54 -3.91 -6.79
CA TRP A 46 -1.36 -3.21 -7.75
C TRP A 46 -2.66 -3.96 -8.00
N HIS A 47 -3.66 -3.23 -8.46
CA HIS A 47 -4.90 -3.79 -8.97
C HIS A 47 -5.41 -2.96 -10.14
N THR A 48 -6.21 -3.59 -11.00
CA THR A 48 -6.90 -2.91 -12.09
C THR A 48 -8.36 -2.63 -11.76
N GLU A 49 -8.88 -1.54 -12.29
CA GLU A 49 -10.32 -1.25 -12.31
C GLU A 49 -10.70 -0.76 -13.71
N GLY A 50 -11.93 -1.00 -14.15
CA GLY A 50 -12.40 -0.52 -15.45
C GLY A 50 -13.45 -1.42 -16.11
N LYS A 51 -13.58 -1.29 -17.44
CA LYS A 51 -14.48 -2.13 -18.24
C LYS A 51 -13.76 -3.43 -18.61
N GLY A 52 -13.96 -4.48 -17.83
CA GLY A 52 -13.37 -5.79 -18.05
C GLY A 52 -13.21 -6.53 -16.73
N ASP A 53 -12.28 -7.49 -16.72
CA ASP A 53 -11.90 -8.21 -15.50
C ASP A 53 -10.96 -7.36 -14.65
N GLU A 54 -11.21 -7.33 -13.34
CA GLU A 54 -10.28 -6.81 -12.35
C GLU A 54 -9.17 -7.84 -12.11
N ASP A 55 -7.93 -7.38 -12.09
CA ASP A 55 -6.74 -8.18 -11.81
C ASP A 55 -5.96 -7.55 -10.65
N LEU A 56 -5.15 -8.36 -9.96
CA LEU A 56 -4.30 -7.89 -8.88
C LEU A 56 -2.96 -8.60 -8.88
N GLY A 57 -1.91 -7.87 -8.55
CA GLY A 57 -0.56 -8.43 -8.40
C GLY A 57 0.13 -7.91 -7.16
N VAL A 58 0.84 -8.80 -6.46
CA VAL A 58 1.64 -8.46 -5.29
C VAL A 58 3.11 -8.42 -5.71
N HIS A 59 3.72 -7.25 -5.62
CA HIS A 59 5.13 -7.04 -5.93
C HIS A 59 6.03 -7.41 -4.74
N TYR A 60 5.63 -6.98 -3.54
CA TYR A 60 6.32 -7.28 -2.29
C TYR A 60 5.32 -7.79 -1.27
N PHE A 61 5.72 -8.79 -0.49
CA PHE A 61 4.92 -9.34 0.59
C PHE A 61 5.80 -9.69 1.79
N GLU A 62 5.35 -9.31 2.97
CA GLU A 62 5.92 -9.76 4.22
C GLU A 62 4.81 -10.07 5.23
N ARG A 63 4.96 -11.17 5.97
CA ARG A 63 4.07 -11.54 7.07
C ARG A 63 4.90 -11.73 8.33
N ARG A 64 4.47 -11.09 9.42
CA ARG A 64 5.04 -11.25 10.75
C ARG A 64 4.01 -11.82 11.72
N VAL A 65 4.45 -12.75 12.56
CA VAL A 65 3.72 -13.28 13.71
C VAL A 65 4.48 -12.97 15.00
N PRO A 66 3.86 -13.06 16.20
CA PRO A 66 4.53 -12.71 17.45
C PRO A 66 5.84 -13.49 17.69
N ALA A 67 5.96 -14.71 17.18
CA ALA A 67 7.17 -15.51 17.30
C ALA A 67 8.37 -14.96 16.50
N ASP A 68 8.14 -14.05 15.54
CA ASP A 68 9.18 -13.47 14.69
C ASP A 68 9.88 -12.26 15.34
N VAL A 69 9.39 -11.77 16.47
CA VAL A 69 9.87 -10.54 17.14
C VAL A 69 10.20 -10.81 18.61
N GLU A 70 11.36 -10.33 19.08
CA GLU A 70 11.90 -10.67 20.41
C GLU A 70 10.94 -10.39 21.56
N ASP A 71 10.26 -9.24 21.53
CA ASP A 71 9.30 -8.85 22.56
C ASP A 71 7.90 -9.43 22.31
N HIS A 72 7.69 -10.20 21.24
CA HIS A 72 6.40 -10.73 20.80
C HIS A 72 5.35 -9.65 20.51
N ASP A 73 5.77 -8.40 20.29
CA ASP A 73 4.87 -7.26 20.05
C ASP A 73 4.93 -6.80 18.59
N LEU A 74 3.85 -7.07 17.86
CA LEU A 74 3.70 -6.70 16.45
C LEU A 74 3.31 -5.23 16.25
N ARG A 75 3.08 -4.47 17.33
CA ARG A 75 2.61 -3.08 17.28
C ARG A 75 3.73 -2.07 17.09
N ALA A 76 4.96 -2.46 17.37
CA ALA A 76 6.12 -1.56 17.25
C ALA A 76 6.23 -0.95 15.85
N TRP A 77 6.83 0.24 15.76
CA TRP A 77 7.18 0.87 14.50
C TRP A 77 8.13 -0.02 13.68
N ARG A 78 7.81 -0.24 12.41
CA ARG A 78 8.58 -1.11 11.51
C ARG A 78 8.81 -0.45 10.16
N ARG A 79 9.92 -0.82 9.54
CA ARG A 79 10.35 -0.39 8.20
C ARG A 79 10.54 -1.60 7.29
N PHE A 80 10.20 -1.44 6.02
CA PHE A 80 10.62 -2.34 4.96
C PHE A 80 11.05 -1.55 3.72
N GLU A 81 11.81 -2.22 2.85
CA GLU A 81 12.30 -1.65 1.59
C GLU A 81 12.08 -2.64 0.45
N THR A 82 11.78 -2.12 -0.75
CA THR A 82 11.74 -2.91 -1.99
C THR A 82 12.16 -2.08 -3.19
N ILE A 83 12.71 -2.74 -4.21
CA ILE A 83 13.06 -2.10 -5.49
C ILE A 83 11.84 -2.15 -6.40
N MET A 84 11.36 -0.98 -6.83
CA MET A 84 10.14 -0.88 -7.62
C MET A 84 10.29 -1.56 -8.99
N PRO A 85 9.28 -2.33 -9.43
CA PRO A 85 9.39 -3.10 -10.65
C PRO A 85 9.23 -2.21 -11.89
N ASN A 86 9.64 -2.73 -13.05
CA ASN A 86 9.47 -2.05 -14.33
C ASN A 86 8.02 -2.02 -14.83
N SER A 87 7.15 -2.87 -14.29
CA SER A 87 5.77 -3.03 -14.73
C SER A 87 4.91 -3.76 -13.68
N PRO A 88 3.57 -3.58 -13.70
CA PRO A 88 2.86 -2.58 -14.51
C PRO A 88 3.08 -1.16 -13.97
N LEU A 89 3.04 -0.15 -14.85
CA LEU A 89 3.06 1.25 -14.41
C LEU A 89 1.66 1.67 -13.99
N SER A 90 1.57 2.67 -13.10
CA SER A 90 0.31 3.35 -12.82
C SER A 90 -0.26 3.92 -14.11
N TYR A 91 -1.57 3.75 -14.28
CA TYR A 91 -2.29 4.20 -15.46
C TYR A 91 -3.69 4.65 -15.07
N ASP A 92 -4.12 5.81 -15.57
CA ASP A 92 -5.46 6.36 -15.31
C ASP A 92 -6.16 6.65 -16.63
N GLY A 93 -6.59 5.59 -17.32
CA GLY A 93 -7.35 5.68 -18.56
C GLY A 93 -8.87 5.55 -18.33
N GLU A 94 -9.65 5.90 -19.35
CA GLU A 94 -11.12 5.81 -19.28
C GLU A 94 -11.64 4.36 -19.24
N LEU A 95 -10.93 3.42 -19.87
CA LEU A 95 -11.35 2.02 -19.96
C LEU A 95 -10.68 1.11 -18.92
N LEU A 96 -9.47 1.47 -18.51
CA LEU A 96 -8.64 0.70 -17.60
C LEU A 96 -7.82 1.66 -16.74
N LYS A 97 -7.74 1.35 -15.46
CA LYS A 97 -6.86 1.99 -14.49
C LYS A 97 -5.98 0.93 -13.85
N VAL A 98 -4.75 1.30 -13.50
CA VAL A 98 -3.81 0.50 -12.71
C VAL A 98 -3.42 1.31 -11.49
N PHE A 99 -3.84 0.85 -10.32
CA PHE A 99 -3.56 1.47 -9.04
C PHE A 99 -2.43 0.75 -8.34
N TRP A 100 -1.59 1.50 -7.63
CA TRP A 100 -0.55 0.97 -6.77
C TRP A 100 -0.81 1.43 -5.33
N CYS A 101 -0.61 0.53 -4.37
CA CYS A 101 -0.68 0.88 -2.95
C CYS A 101 0.27 0.03 -2.10
N VAL A 102 0.62 0.58 -0.94
CA VAL A 102 1.06 -0.20 0.20
C VAL A 102 -0.17 -0.57 1.01
N ARG A 103 -0.40 -1.86 1.24
CA ARG A 103 -1.47 -2.39 2.09
C ARG A 103 -0.86 -2.99 3.34
N VAL A 104 -1.36 -2.59 4.50
CA VAL A 104 -1.04 -3.22 5.79
C VAL A 104 -2.30 -3.86 6.35
N ARG A 105 -2.24 -5.14 6.69
CA ARG A 105 -3.35 -5.91 7.26
C ARG A 105 -2.99 -6.41 8.66
N ALA A 106 -3.83 -6.08 9.63
CA ALA A 106 -3.77 -6.61 10.98
C ALA A 106 -4.77 -7.76 11.14
N PHE A 107 -4.28 -8.92 11.57
CA PHE A 107 -5.09 -10.11 11.84
C PHE A 107 -5.23 -10.25 13.35
N LEU A 108 -6.45 -10.17 13.85
CA LEU A 108 -6.75 -10.26 15.27
C LEU A 108 -7.29 -11.66 15.61
N ARG A 109 -7.33 -11.97 16.91
CA ARG A 109 -8.05 -13.15 17.45
C ARG A 109 -9.49 -13.19 16.94
N GLN A 110 -10.07 -14.40 16.93
CA GLN A 110 -11.43 -14.66 16.47
C GLN A 110 -11.65 -14.35 14.97
N GLY A 111 -10.57 -14.30 14.18
CA GLY A 111 -10.64 -14.16 12.72
C GLY A 111 -10.92 -12.75 12.22
N ARG A 112 -10.97 -11.74 13.11
CA ARG A 112 -11.16 -10.33 12.72
C ARG A 112 -9.94 -9.82 11.97
N GLN A 113 -10.17 -9.00 10.95
CA GLN A 113 -9.11 -8.43 10.13
C GLN A 113 -9.40 -6.97 9.85
N PHE A 114 -8.34 -6.17 9.84
CA PHE A 114 -8.38 -4.74 9.52
C PHE A 114 -7.29 -4.44 8.51
N SER A 115 -7.53 -3.50 7.61
CA SER A 115 -6.58 -3.11 6.59
C SER A 115 -6.57 -1.60 6.39
N ALA A 116 -5.38 -1.04 6.20
CA ALA A 116 -5.21 0.30 5.67
C ALA A 116 -4.38 0.24 4.38
N GLU A 117 -4.62 1.20 3.51
CA GLU A 117 -3.93 1.33 2.24
C GLU A 117 -3.40 2.75 2.08
N LEU A 118 -2.18 2.85 1.58
CA LEU A 118 -1.57 4.11 1.17
C LEU A 118 -1.28 4.04 -0.33
N PRO A 119 -2.07 4.73 -1.18
CA PRO A 119 -1.86 4.74 -2.62
C PRO A 119 -0.62 5.57 -2.99
N PHE A 120 0.05 5.16 -4.06
CA PHE A 120 1.14 5.90 -4.69
C PHE A 120 1.13 5.69 -6.21
N GLN A 121 1.91 6.46 -6.97
CA GLN A 121 2.07 6.28 -8.40
C GLN A 121 3.44 5.66 -8.73
N LEU A 122 3.44 4.64 -9.59
CA LEU A 122 4.64 4.05 -10.16
C LEU A 122 4.76 4.44 -11.63
N GLY A 123 5.84 5.13 -11.98
CA GLY A 123 6.11 5.61 -13.34
C GLY A 123 5.92 7.12 -13.48
N ASP A 124 5.86 7.57 -14.73
CA ASP A 124 5.92 9.00 -15.05
C ASP A 124 4.55 9.67 -14.96
N SER A 125 4.50 10.86 -14.35
CA SER A 125 3.29 11.70 -14.28
C SER A 125 2.74 12.09 -15.65
N ARG A 126 3.54 11.98 -16.72
CA ARG A 126 3.14 12.22 -18.11
C ARG A 126 2.16 11.18 -18.68
N PHE A 127 1.90 10.07 -18.00
CA PHE A 127 0.91 9.07 -18.42
C PHE A 127 -0.50 9.31 -17.87
N LEU A 128 -0.69 10.34 -17.04
CA LEU A 128 -2.01 10.86 -16.72
C LEU A 128 -2.52 11.62 -17.95
N PRO A 129 -3.73 11.34 -18.48
CA PRO A 129 -4.32 12.22 -19.47
C PRO A 129 -4.39 13.62 -18.87
N THR A 130 -3.65 14.56 -19.45
CA THR A 130 -3.83 15.99 -19.16
C THR A 130 -5.29 16.30 -19.37
N ASP A 131 -6.00 16.57 -18.28
CA ASP A 131 -7.35 17.12 -18.36
C ASP A 131 -7.27 18.36 -19.25
N LYS A 132 -7.95 18.33 -20.40
CA LYS A 132 -7.90 19.43 -21.35
C LYS A 132 -8.49 20.63 -20.64
N THR A 133 -7.63 21.55 -20.26
CA THR A 133 -7.98 22.86 -19.76
C THR A 133 -8.93 23.51 -20.77
N HIS A 134 -10.23 23.49 -20.50
CA HIS A 134 -11.14 24.39 -21.18
C HIS A 134 -10.87 25.79 -20.63
N SER A 135 -9.92 26.44 -21.29
CA SER A 135 -9.87 27.89 -21.41
C SER A 135 -11.24 28.36 -21.89
N ASN A 136 -12.05 28.87 -20.97
CA ASN A 136 -13.10 29.83 -21.31
C ASN A 136 -12.56 31.22 -20.99
N THR A 137 -12.07 31.86 -22.04
CA THR A 137 -12.00 33.31 -22.14
C THR A 137 -13.32 33.78 -22.77
N ASN A 138 -13.83 34.90 -22.24
CA ASN A 138 -15.04 35.68 -22.58
C ASN A 138 -16.37 35.23 -21.97
#